data_AF-A0A2K3KZ39-F1
#
_entry.id   AF-A0A2K3KZ39-F1
#
_cell.length_a   1.000
_cell.length_b   1.000
_cell.length_c   1.000
_cell.angle_alpha   90.00
_cell.angle_beta   90.00
_cell.angle_gamma   90.00
#
_symmetry.space_group_name_H-M   'P 1'
#
loop_
_entity.id
_entity.type
_entity.pdbx_description
1 polymer ?
#
loop_
_entity_poly.entity_id
_entity_poly.type
_entity_poly.pdbx_seq_one_letter_code
_entity_poly.pdbx_strand_id
1 'polypeptide(L)'
;MADYENHHHHQHQQQVVSRETAFQALNTIIQLHFEKTLEKKRAIDLQKKELHKLFQIFFIFLSLVFMAQSMSPRLQCRHCWIPITLLSMAHLIFYVSVAQTLRCINGFKYQRRCHKLTLGLATEKLRDMKMRLSSGGGGADYDAVGDEEFEIHYQEPPESYFGKFKRNWALHFGFLILIYGFMISSSVVLLCF
;
A
#
# COMPACT_ATOMS: atom_id res chain seq x y z
N MET A 1 55.44 -40.44 -4.37
CA MET A 1 55.57 -39.20 -5.16
C MET A 1 54.16 -38.68 -5.36
N ALA A 2 53.91 -37.44 -4.92
CA ALA A 2 52.73 -36.61 -5.11
C ALA A 2 51.47 -36.91 -4.26
N ASP A 3 51.36 -36.11 -3.20
CA ASP A 3 50.19 -35.72 -2.42
C ASP A 3 48.95 -35.39 -3.28
N TYR A 4 47.80 -35.89 -2.84
CA TYR A 4 46.49 -35.32 -3.16
C TYR A 4 45.89 -34.75 -1.86
N GLU A 5 46.49 -33.65 -1.38
CA GLU A 5 45.92 -32.83 -0.31
C GLU A 5 44.87 -31.86 -0.87
N ASN A 6 43.61 -32.15 -0.53
CA ASN A 6 42.64 -31.20 0.01
C ASN A 6 42.87 -29.70 -0.29
N HIS A 7 42.28 -29.20 -1.39
CA HIS A 7 42.06 -27.77 -1.63
C HIS A 7 40.57 -27.47 -1.81
N HIS A 8 39.80 -27.75 -0.76
CA HIS A 8 38.54 -27.04 -0.50
C HIS A 8 38.77 -25.94 0.54
N HIS A 9 39.74 -25.05 0.28
CA HIS A 9 39.67 -23.71 0.85
C HIS A 9 38.79 -22.87 -0.06
N HIS A 10 37.49 -22.88 0.23
CA HIS A 10 36.62 -21.78 -0.13
C HIS A 10 37.27 -20.50 0.39
N GLN A 11 37.98 -19.80 -0.49
CA GLN A 11 38.18 -18.37 -0.38
C GLN A 11 36.78 -17.75 -0.33
N HIS A 12 36.26 -17.56 0.88
CA HIS A 12 35.50 -16.36 1.18
C HIS A 12 36.44 -15.20 0.87
N GLN A 13 36.46 -14.80 -0.41
CA GLN A 13 36.89 -13.47 -0.80
C GLN A 13 35.80 -12.52 -0.30
N GLN A 14 35.80 -12.34 1.01
CA GLN A 14 35.04 -11.33 1.73
C GLN A 14 35.52 -10.03 1.13
N GLN A 15 34.69 -9.46 0.26
CA GLN A 15 34.99 -8.25 -0.48
C GLN A 15 35.06 -7.13 0.57
N VAL A 16 36.27 -6.83 1.03
CA VAL A 16 36.55 -5.78 2.00
C VAL A 16 36.24 -4.45 1.32
N VAL A 17 34.98 -4.01 1.41
CA VAL A 17 34.54 -2.71 0.92
C VAL A 17 35.14 -1.65 1.83
N SER A 18 35.86 -0.68 1.27
CA SER A 18 36.43 0.40 2.07
C SER A 18 35.33 1.13 2.85
N ARG A 19 35.59 1.46 4.11
CA ARG A 19 34.62 2.06 5.04
C ARG A 19 33.96 3.35 4.50
N GLU A 20 34.69 4.09 3.68
CA GLU A 20 34.21 5.29 2.97
C GLU A 20 33.22 4.93 1.86
N THR A 21 33.50 3.88 1.09
CA THR A 21 32.61 3.34 0.06
C THR A 21 31.32 2.79 0.68
N ALA A 22 31.43 2.09 1.80
CA ALA A 22 30.31 1.65 2.61
C ALA A 22 29.44 2.83 3.09
N PHE A 23 30.06 3.86 3.66
CA PHE A 23 29.35 5.06 4.13
C PHE A 23 28.64 5.80 2.99
N GLN A 24 29.28 5.92 1.83
CA GLN A 24 28.69 6.54 0.64
C GLN A 24 27.52 5.71 0.09
N ALA A 25 27.69 4.39 -0.04
CA ALA A 25 26.65 3.48 -0.50
C ALA A 25 25.39 3.55 0.40
N LEU A 26 25.58 3.58 1.71
CA LEU A 26 24.48 3.61 2.66
C LEU A 26 23.69 4.93 2.61
N ASN A 27 24.36 6.07 2.42
CA ASN A 27 23.70 7.36 2.19
C ASN A 27 22.89 7.36 0.88
N THR A 28 23.44 6.77 -0.19
CA THR A 28 22.71 6.59 -1.46
C THR A 28 21.47 5.73 -1.29
N ILE A 29 21.56 4.62 -0.54
CA ILE A 29 20.42 3.73 -0.27
C ILE A 29 19.33 4.46 0.54
N ILE A 30 19.72 5.24 1.56
CA ILE A 30 18.80 6.07 2.34
C ILE A 30 18.07 7.07 1.43
N GLN A 31 18.80 7.79 0.57
CA GLN A 31 18.21 8.75 -0.35
C GLN A 31 17.21 8.08 -1.30
N LEU A 32 17.57 6.92 -1.87
CA LEU A 32 16.71 6.14 -2.76
C LEU A 32 15.41 5.70 -2.08
N HIS A 33 15.48 5.15 -0.86
CA HIS A 33 14.28 4.70 -0.14
C HIS A 33 13.40 5.85 0.35
N PHE A 34 14.00 7.00 0.67
CA PHE A 34 13.27 8.21 0.98
C PHE A 34 12.48 8.71 -0.25
N GLU A 35 13.13 8.78 -1.42
CA GLU A 35 12.48 9.17 -2.67
C GLU A 35 11.33 8.23 -3.02
N LYS A 36 11.55 6.91 -3.00
CA LYS A 36 10.49 5.91 -3.21
C LYS A 36 9.35 6.05 -2.20
N THR A 37 9.64 6.41 -0.95
CA THR A 37 8.60 6.67 0.06
C THR A 37 7.74 7.88 -0.29
N LEU A 38 8.34 8.95 -0.81
CA LEU A 38 7.62 10.15 -1.26
C LEU A 38 6.79 9.88 -2.52
N GLU A 39 7.34 9.16 -3.49
CA GLU A 39 6.61 8.76 -4.70
C GLU A 39 5.36 7.94 -4.36
N LYS A 40 5.50 6.94 -3.49
CA LYS A 40 4.37 6.10 -3.06
C LYS A 40 3.34 6.91 -2.26
N LYS A 41 3.78 7.89 -1.47
CA LYS A 41 2.85 8.82 -0.81
C LYS A 41 2.06 9.63 -1.84
N ARG A 42 2.73 10.20 -2.87
CA ARG A 42 2.08 10.93 -3.96
C ARG A 42 1.08 10.06 -4.72
N ALA A 43 1.43 8.82 -5.04
CA ALA A 43 0.54 7.86 -5.69
C ALA A 43 -0.70 7.53 -4.84
N ILE A 44 -0.54 7.34 -3.52
CA ILE A 44 -1.66 7.16 -2.59
C ILE A 44 -2.59 8.38 -2.61
N ASP A 45 -2.03 9.58 -2.55
CA ASP A 45 -2.83 10.80 -2.49
C ASP A 45 -3.56 11.07 -3.82
N LEU A 46 -2.97 10.71 -4.96
CA LEU A 46 -3.67 10.71 -6.25
C LEU A 46 -4.85 9.73 -6.26
N GLN A 47 -4.64 8.49 -5.82
CA GLN A 47 -5.72 7.49 -5.78
C GLN A 47 -6.86 7.89 -4.82
N LYS A 48 -6.56 8.57 -3.72
CA LYS A 48 -7.60 9.13 -2.83
C LYS A 48 -8.41 10.24 -3.51
N LYS A 49 -7.77 11.08 -4.33
CA LYS A 49 -8.49 12.11 -5.10
C LYS A 49 -9.42 11.47 -6.13
N GLU A 50 -8.96 10.45 -6.85
CA GLU A 50 -9.80 9.68 -7.77
C GLU A 50 -10.97 9.03 -7.04
N LEU A 51 -10.72 8.43 -5.87
CA LEU A 51 -11.77 7.87 -5.03
C LEU A 51 -12.81 8.94 -4.66
N HIS A 52 -12.38 10.12 -4.21
CA HIS A 52 -13.29 11.21 -3.86
C HIS A 52 -14.12 11.70 -5.06
N LYS A 53 -13.49 11.80 -6.24
CA LYS A 53 -14.17 12.15 -7.49
C LYS A 53 -15.22 11.11 -7.87
N LEU A 54 -14.92 9.82 -7.73
CA LEU A 54 -15.89 8.73 -7.95
C LEU A 54 -17.09 8.84 -7.01
N PHE A 55 -16.85 9.09 -5.71
CA PHE A 55 -17.94 9.33 -4.75
C PHE A 55 -18.79 10.53 -5.15
N GLN A 56 -18.18 11.64 -5.55
CA GLN A 56 -18.90 12.85 -5.94
C GLN A 56 -19.79 12.62 -7.17
N ILE A 57 -19.25 12.00 -8.22
CA ILE A 57 -20.02 11.66 -9.43
C ILE A 57 -21.17 10.72 -9.10
N PHE A 58 -20.92 9.71 -8.27
CA PHE A 58 -21.93 8.75 -7.85
C PHE A 58 -23.06 9.42 -7.04
N PHE A 59 -22.74 10.30 -6.09
CA PHE A 59 -23.76 11.03 -5.34
C PHE A 59 -24.55 12.01 -6.20
N ILE A 60 -23.92 12.69 -7.16
CA ILE A 60 -24.65 13.54 -8.13
C ILE A 60 -25.63 12.68 -8.94
N PHE A 61 -25.17 11.55 -9.45
CA PHE A 61 -26.03 10.61 -10.18
C PHE A 61 -27.22 10.14 -9.33
N LEU A 62 -26.97 9.76 -8.07
CA LEU A 62 -28.04 9.36 -7.15
C LEU A 62 -29.05 10.49 -6.94
N SER A 63 -28.59 11.70 -6.65
CA SER A 63 -29.47 12.86 -6.47
C SER A 63 -30.35 13.13 -7.69
N LEU A 64 -29.79 13.03 -8.90
CA LEU A 64 -30.54 13.19 -10.15
C LEU A 64 -31.59 12.08 -10.33
N VAL A 65 -31.22 10.84 -10.03
CA VAL A 65 -32.14 9.69 -10.11
C VAL A 65 -33.27 9.83 -9.11
N PHE A 66 -33.00 10.20 -7.86
CA PHE A 66 -34.03 10.42 -6.84
C PHE A 66 -34.92 11.62 -7.16
N MET A 67 -34.34 12.72 -7.67
CA MET A 67 -35.12 13.87 -8.12
C MET A 67 -36.07 13.48 -9.26
N ALA A 68 -35.57 12.76 -10.27
CA ALA A 68 -36.39 12.27 -11.37
C ALA A 68 -37.51 11.32 -10.89
N GLN A 69 -37.22 10.44 -9.93
CA GLN A 69 -38.23 9.57 -9.31
C GLN A 69 -39.30 10.39 -8.58
N SER A 70 -38.91 11.43 -7.82
CA SER A 70 -39.84 12.28 -7.06
C SER A 70 -40.76 13.13 -7.93
N MET A 71 -40.34 13.46 -9.15
CA MET A 71 -41.13 14.25 -10.11
C MET A 71 -41.99 13.38 -11.03
N SER A 72 -41.78 12.07 -11.04
CA SER A 72 -42.50 11.17 -11.95
C SER A 72 -43.89 10.84 -11.39
N PRO A 73 -44.96 10.86 -12.20
CA PRO A 73 -46.24 10.30 -11.80
C PRO A 73 -46.07 8.80 -11.54
N ARG A 74 -46.89 8.23 -10.64
CA ARG A 74 -46.83 6.82 -10.26
C ARG A 74 -46.73 5.92 -11.50
N LEU A 75 -45.57 5.28 -11.66
CA LEU A 75 -45.32 4.38 -12.79
C LEU A 75 -46.05 3.06 -12.54
N GLN A 76 -46.72 2.52 -13.56
CA GLN A 76 -47.23 1.14 -13.49
C GLN A 76 -46.06 0.18 -13.21
N CYS A 77 -46.28 -0.85 -12.39
CA CYS A 77 -45.26 -1.82 -11.93
C CYS A 77 -44.39 -2.43 -13.04
N ARG A 78 -44.83 -2.38 -14.31
CA ARG A 78 -44.06 -2.84 -15.47
C ARG A 78 -42.88 -1.93 -15.85
N HIS A 79 -42.94 -0.63 -15.56
CA HIS A 79 -41.88 0.33 -15.90
C HIS A 79 -40.94 0.66 -14.72
N CYS A 80 -41.24 0.21 -13.50
CA CYS A 80 -40.38 0.47 -12.32
C CYS A 80 -39.04 -0.30 -12.38
N TRP A 81 -38.94 -1.35 -13.20
CA TRP A 81 -37.73 -2.15 -13.35
C TRP A 81 -36.57 -1.39 -13.98
N ILE A 82 -36.84 -0.40 -14.84
CA ILE A 82 -35.79 0.38 -15.51
C ILE A 82 -34.98 1.21 -14.49
N PRO A 83 -35.59 2.05 -13.62
CA PRO A 83 -34.83 2.77 -12.60
C PRO A 83 -34.17 1.84 -11.59
N ILE A 84 -34.80 0.72 -11.22
CA ILE A 84 -34.22 -0.25 -10.27
C ILE A 84 -32.97 -0.95 -10.86
N THR A 85 -33.03 -1.39 -12.12
CA THR A 85 -31.91 -2.05 -12.80
C THR A 85 -30.76 -1.08 -13.05
N LEU A 86 -31.07 0.14 -13.50
CA LEU A 86 -30.07 1.21 -13.72
C LEU A 86 -29.40 1.62 -12.40
N LEU A 87 -30.18 1.76 -11.32
CA LEU A 87 -29.65 2.03 -9.98
C LEU A 87 -28.77 0.88 -9.48
N SER A 88 -29.19 -0.36 -9.68
CA SER A 88 -28.42 -1.55 -9.28
C SER A 88 -27.11 -1.67 -10.04
N MET A 89 -27.13 -1.45 -11.36
CA MET A 89 -25.93 -1.49 -12.19
C MET A 89 -24.95 -0.37 -11.81
N ALA A 90 -25.45 0.83 -11.54
CA ALA A 90 -24.62 1.95 -11.09
C ALA A 90 -23.93 1.65 -9.74
N HIS A 91 -24.64 1.07 -8.78
CA HIS A 91 -24.06 0.64 -7.50
C HIS A 91 -23.00 -0.45 -7.70
N LEU A 92 -23.28 -1.44 -8.56
CA LEU A 92 -22.32 -2.51 -8.86
C LEU A 92 -21.01 -1.95 -9.44
N ILE A 93 -21.11 -1.09 -10.46
CA ILE A 93 -19.95 -0.45 -11.11
C ILE A 93 -19.19 0.39 -10.08
N PHE A 94 -19.90 1.17 -9.28
CA PHE A 94 -19.31 1.99 -8.22
C PHE A 94 -18.56 1.13 -7.19
N TYR A 95 -19.15 0.03 -6.71
CA TYR A 95 -18.52 -0.86 -5.74
C TYR A 95 -17.28 -1.56 -6.27
N VAL A 96 -17.34 -2.05 -7.52
CA VAL A 96 -16.16 -2.66 -8.16
C VAL A 96 -15.04 -1.63 -8.28
N SER A 97 -15.36 -0.41 -8.72
CA SER A 97 -14.40 0.68 -8.88
C SER A 97 -13.75 1.08 -7.55
N VAL A 98 -14.56 1.29 -6.50
CA VAL A 98 -14.06 1.60 -5.14
C VAL A 98 -13.20 0.46 -4.60
N ALA A 99 -13.62 -0.80 -4.77
CA ALA A 99 -12.84 -1.94 -4.30
C ALA A 99 -11.48 -2.03 -5.01
N GLN A 100 -11.41 -1.76 -6.32
CA GLN A 100 -10.15 -1.71 -7.07
C GLN A 100 -9.25 -0.57 -6.58
N THR A 101 -9.77 0.66 -6.50
CA THR A 101 -9.00 1.82 -6.02
C THR A 101 -8.48 1.60 -4.60
N LEU A 102 -9.29 1.03 -3.71
CA LEU A 102 -8.87 0.71 -2.35
C LEU A 102 -7.77 -0.35 -2.34
N ARG A 103 -7.88 -1.44 -3.13
CA ARG A 103 -6.80 -2.45 -3.26
C ARG A 103 -5.48 -1.79 -3.70
N CYS A 104 -5.52 -0.89 -4.67
CA CYS A 104 -4.34 -0.13 -5.11
C CYS A 104 -3.76 0.74 -3.99
N ILE A 105 -4.60 1.50 -3.29
CA ILE A 105 -4.17 2.32 -2.13
C ILE A 105 -3.50 1.45 -1.07
N ASN A 106 -4.02 0.25 -0.81
CA ASN A 106 -3.46 -0.65 0.20
C ASN A 106 -2.13 -1.25 -0.23
N GLY A 107 -2.01 -1.65 -1.50
CA GLY A 107 -0.74 -2.07 -2.08
C GLY A 107 0.33 -0.99 -1.95
N PHE A 108 -0.01 0.26 -2.26
CA PHE A 108 0.92 1.38 -2.09
C PHE A 108 1.21 1.70 -0.63
N LYS A 109 0.23 1.61 0.28
CA LYS A 109 0.45 1.77 1.73
C LYS A 109 1.39 0.69 2.28
N TYR A 110 1.25 -0.54 1.81
CA TYR A 110 2.14 -1.65 2.15
C TYR A 110 3.56 -1.36 1.66
N GLN A 111 3.74 -1.11 0.36
CA GLN A 111 5.04 -0.79 -0.23
C GLN A 111 5.73 0.41 0.45
N ARG A 112 4.97 1.46 0.74
CA ARG A 112 5.46 2.64 1.49
C ARG A 112 5.93 2.27 2.89
N ARG A 113 5.22 1.37 3.59
CA ARG A 113 5.60 0.93 4.93
C ARG A 113 6.90 0.12 4.87
N CYS A 114 7.07 -0.77 3.90
CA CYS A 114 8.32 -1.50 3.70
C CYS A 114 9.49 -0.53 3.49
N HIS A 115 9.35 0.42 2.55
CA HIS A 115 10.40 1.43 2.33
C HIS A 115 10.69 2.28 3.57
N LYS A 116 9.69 2.59 4.39
CA LYS A 116 9.91 3.30 5.65
C LYS A 116 10.68 2.46 6.67
N LEU A 117 10.42 1.16 6.76
CA LEU A 117 11.14 0.24 7.65
C LEU A 117 12.58 0.06 7.18
N THR A 118 12.80 -0.19 5.89
CA THR A 118 14.12 -0.29 5.27
C THR A 118 14.94 0.98 5.48
N LEU A 119 14.32 2.17 5.30
CA LEU A 119 14.95 3.46 5.56
C LEU A 119 15.36 3.62 7.03
N GLY A 120 14.52 3.16 7.96
CA GLY A 120 14.80 3.19 9.39
C GLY A 120 16.02 2.33 9.74
N LEU A 121 16.06 1.09 9.24
CA LEU A 121 17.18 0.18 9.45
C LEU A 121 18.48 0.73 8.84
N ALA A 122 18.44 1.25 7.61
CA ALA A 122 19.60 1.87 6.98
C ALA A 122 20.10 3.09 7.78
N THR A 123 19.19 3.93 8.30
CA THR A 123 19.57 5.08 9.14
C THR A 123 20.20 4.66 10.46
N GLU A 124 19.69 3.59 11.08
CA GLU A 124 20.24 3.02 12.32
C GLU A 124 21.65 2.47 12.09
N LYS A 125 21.87 1.69 11.02
CA LYS A 125 23.19 1.20 10.60
C LYS A 125 24.18 2.34 10.32
N LEU A 126 23.72 3.44 9.68
CA LEU A 126 24.55 4.64 9.47
C LEU A 126 25.02 5.23 10.80
N ARG A 127 24.09 5.35 11.75
CA ARG A 127 24.31 5.96 13.05
C ARG A 127 25.28 5.11 13.89
N ASP A 128 25.10 3.80 13.90
CA ASP A 128 25.96 2.87 14.64
C ASP A 128 27.38 2.86 14.06
N MET A 129 27.52 2.87 12.73
CA MET A 129 28.81 3.01 12.08
C MET A 129 29.48 4.33 12.47
N LYS A 130 28.74 5.45 12.46
CA LYS A 130 29.24 6.77 12.87
C LYS A 130 29.69 6.79 14.34
N MET A 131 28.94 6.16 15.26
CA MET A 131 29.34 6.05 16.66
C MET A 131 30.61 5.22 16.84
N ARG A 132 30.74 4.09 16.11
CA ARG A 132 31.96 3.26 16.09
C ARG A 132 33.17 4.05 15.56
N LEU A 133 33.00 4.98 14.61
CA LEU A 133 34.08 5.86 14.15
C LEU A 133 34.49 6.88 15.23
N SER A 134 33.52 7.52 15.90
CA SER A 134 33.80 8.57 16.89
C SER A 134 34.38 8.05 18.21
N SER A 135 34.24 6.76 18.52
CA SER A 135 34.69 6.19 19.80
C SER A 135 36.15 5.70 19.84
N GLY A 136 36.96 5.92 18.79
CA GLY A 136 38.43 5.85 18.88
C GLY A 136 39.07 4.48 19.16
N GLY A 137 38.43 3.35 18.84
CA GLY A 137 39.02 2.01 19.00
C GLY A 137 39.94 1.64 17.84
N GLY A 138 41.25 1.93 17.95
CA GLY A 138 42.28 1.38 17.07
C GLY A 138 42.61 -0.07 17.41
N GLY A 139 42.61 -0.96 16.41
CA GLY A 139 43.14 -2.31 16.58
C GLY A 139 42.66 -3.30 15.53
N ALA A 140 43.31 -3.30 14.36
CA ALA A 140 43.64 -4.44 13.46
C ALA A 140 42.64 -5.57 13.12
N ASP A 141 41.39 -5.56 13.59
CA ASP A 141 40.37 -6.61 13.30
C ASP A 141 39.05 -5.99 12.79
N TYR A 142 39.06 -4.69 12.49
CA TYR A 142 37.86 -3.87 12.22
C TYR A 142 37.70 -3.45 10.75
N ASP A 143 38.54 -3.94 9.85
CA ASP A 143 38.48 -3.60 8.42
C ASP A 143 37.52 -4.51 7.64
N ALA A 144 37.14 -5.65 8.20
CA ALA A 144 36.20 -6.58 7.59
C ALA A 144 34.79 -6.39 8.17
N VAL A 145 34.08 -5.35 7.72
CA VAL A 145 32.60 -5.36 7.84
C VAL A 145 32.11 -6.45 6.88
N GLY A 146 31.72 -7.60 7.43
CA GLY A 146 31.20 -8.71 6.64
C GLY A 146 29.99 -8.29 5.81
N ASP A 147 29.94 -8.78 4.58
CA ASP A 147 28.91 -8.48 3.56
C ASP A 147 27.48 -8.70 4.11
N GLU A 148 27.30 -9.63 5.05
CA GLU A 148 26.03 -9.88 5.74
C GLU A 148 25.58 -8.74 6.70
N GLU A 149 26.49 -7.88 7.19
CA GLU A 149 26.12 -6.69 7.99
C GLU A 149 25.61 -5.55 7.08
N PHE A 150 25.91 -5.63 5.77
CA PHE A 150 25.58 -4.67 4.71
C PHE A 150 24.33 -5.03 3.89
N GLU A 151 23.89 -6.28 3.95
CA GLU A 151 22.69 -6.73 3.25
C GLU A 151 21.44 -6.19 3.96
N ILE A 152 20.89 -5.10 3.43
CA ILE A 152 19.62 -4.55 3.92
C ILE A 152 18.51 -5.51 3.46
N HIS A 153 18.21 -6.48 4.31
CA HIS A 153 17.11 -7.41 4.08
C HIS A 153 15.79 -6.64 3.99
N TYR A 154 14.96 -6.99 3.01
CA TYR A 154 13.68 -6.33 2.80
C TYR A 154 12.78 -6.57 4.02
N GLN A 155 12.47 -5.51 4.77
CA GLN A 155 11.67 -5.63 5.98
C GLN A 155 10.16 -5.60 5.64
N GLU A 156 9.51 -6.74 5.81
CA GLU A 156 8.06 -6.85 5.67
C GLU A 156 7.33 -6.43 6.96
N PRO A 157 6.24 -5.67 6.86
CA PRO A 157 5.33 -5.42 7.97
C PRO A 157 4.82 -6.74 8.58
N PRO A 158 4.70 -6.84 9.91
CA PRO A 158 4.15 -8.04 10.56
C PRO A 158 2.72 -8.32 10.08
N GLU A 159 2.35 -9.61 9.97
CA GLU A 159 1.05 -10.06 9.44
C GLU A 159 -0.16 -9.43 10.15
N SER A 160 -0.03 -9.10 11.44
CA SER A 160 -1.05 -8.42 12.24
C SER A 160 -1.47 -7.05 11.66
N TYR A 161 -0.61 -6.40 10.87
CA TYR A 161 -0.90 -5.15 10.16
C TYR A 161 -1.96 -5.36 9.07
N PHE A 162 -1.92 -6.48 8.35
CA PHE A 162 -2.92 -6.82 7.33
C PHE A 162 -4.26 -7.24 7.96
N GLY A 163 -4.22 -7.92 9.11
CA GLY A 163 -5.44 -8.34 9.82
C GLY A 163 -6.35 -7.16 10.21
N LYS A 164 -5.76 -6.07 10.73
CA LYS A 164 -6.51 -4.84 11.05
C LYS A 164 -7.13 -4.22 9.81
N PHE A 165 -6.40 -4.25 8.69
CA PHE A 165 -6.87 -3.71 7.43
C PHE A 165 -8.06 -4.50 6.87
N LYS A 166 -7.96 -5.84 6.85
CA LYS A 166 -9.01 -6.75 6.38
C LYS A 166 -10.30 -6.60 7.18
N ARG A 167 -10.20 -6.50 8.51
CA ARG A 167 -11.37 -6.30 9.39
C ARG A 167 -12.06 -4.95 9.16
N ASN A 168 -11.27 -3.88 9.05
CA ASN A 168 -11.83 -2.55 8.79
C ASN A 168 -12.51 -2.51 7.40
N TRP A 169 -11.94 -3.18 6.42
CA TRP A 169 -12.51 -3.30 5.07
C TRP A 169 -13.83 -4.07 5.06
N ALA A 170 -13.94 -5.17 5.80
CA ALA A 170 -15.16 -5.95 5.90
C ALA A 170 -16.33 -5.11 6.47
N LEU A 171 -16.06 -4.25 7.46
CA LEU A 171 -17.05 -3.36 8.05
C LEU A 171 -17.55 -2.32 7.03
N HIS A 172 -16.62 -1.66 6.31
CA HIS A 172 -16.99 -0.71 5.25
C HIS A 172 -17.79 -1.38 4.12
N PHE A 173 -17.42 -2.60 3.73
CA PHE A 173 -18.16 -3.36 2.73
C PHE A 173 -19.59 -3.70 3.18
N GLY A 174 -19.76 -4.14 4.44
CA GLY A 174 -21.07 -4.37 5.02
C GLY A 174 -21.95 -3.12 5.05
N PHE A 175 -21.38 -1.97 5.43
CA PHE A 175 -22.09 -0.69 5.41
C PHE A 175 -22.56 -0.30 4.00
N LEU A 176 -21.74 -0.53 2.97
CA LEU A 176 -22.12 -0.27 1.58
C LEU A 176 -23.30 -1.16 1.14
N ILE A 177 -23.30 -2.45 1.49
CA ILE A 177 -24.42 -3.35 1.18
C ILE A 177 -25.72 -2.89 1.85
N LEU A 178 -25.65 -2.43 3.10
CA LEU A 178 -26.83 -1.91 3.81
C LEU A 178 -27.40 -0.68 3.11
N ILE A 179 -26.53 0.25 2.67
CA ILE A 179 -26.95 1.41 1.89
C ILE A 179 -27.61 0.98 0.58
N TYR A 180 -27.02 0.01 -0.13
CA TYR A 180 -27.62 -0.50 -1.37
C TYR A 180 -29.04 -1.03 -1.15
N GLY A 181 -29.25 -1.86 -0.13
CA GLY A 181 -30.57 -2.38 0.22
C GLY A 181 -31.56 -1.27 0.55
N PHE A 182 -31.14 -0.26 1.32
CA PHE A 182 -31.95 0.91 1.64
C PHE A 182 -32.36 1.70 0.39
N MET A 183 -31.41 1.94 -0.54
CA MET A 183 -31.66 2.69 -1.77
C MET A 183 -32.62 1.96 -2.72
N ILE A 184 -32.49 0.64 -2.84
CA ILE A 184 -33.43 -0.16 -3.65
C ILE A 184 -34.83 -0.16 -3.01
N SER A 185 -34.90 -0.34 -1.68
CA SER A 185 -36.17 -0.32 -0.97
C SER A 185 -36.88 1.03 -1.10
N SER A 186 -36.16 2.14 -0.99
CA SER A 186 -36.76 3.48 -1.12
C SER A 186 -37.25 3.75 -2.55
N SER A 187 -36.51 3.34 -3.57
CA SER A 187 -36.97 3.43 -4.96
C SER A 187 -38.22 2.61 -5.23
N VAL A 188 -38.35 1.41 -4.66
CA VAL A 188 -39.58 0.61 -4.77
C VAL A 188 -40.75 1.34 -4.10
N VAL A 189 -40.56 1.88 -2.89
CA VAL A 189 -41.61 2.60 -2.17
C VAL A 189 -42.07 3.83 -2.95
N LEU A 190 -41.14 4.66 -3.46
CA LEU A 190 -41.47 5.89 -4.18
C LEU A 190 -42.16 5.64 -5.53
N LEU A 191 -41.84 4.53 -6.20
CA LEU A 191 -42.36 4.23 -7.54
C LEU A 191 -43.63 3.38 -7.53
N CYS A 192 -43.84 2.56 -6.48
CA CYS A 192 -44.93 1.59 -6.42
C CYS A 192 -46.04 1.95 -5.42
N PHE A 193 -45.81 2.86 -4.47
CA PHE A 193 -46.80 3.32 -3.48
C PHE A 193 -47.04 4.84 -3.56
#